data_AF-M3FKC7-F1
#
_entry.id   AF-M3FKC7-F1
#
_cell.length_a   1.000
_cell.length_b   1.000
_cell.length_c   1.000
_cell.angle_alpha   90.00
_cell.angle_beta   90.00
_cell.angle_gamma   90.00
#
_symmetry.space_group_name_H-M   'P 1'
#
loop_
_entity.id
_entity.type
_entity.pdbx_description
1 polymer ?
#
loop_
_entity_poly.entity_id
_entity_poly.type
_entity_poly.pdbx_seq_one_letter_code
_entity_poly.pdbx_strand_id
1 'polypeptide(L)' 'MPKTIRTVDFVERVKDLIRKGYDKSEVARRLAKEDGKEKSYSYKLINSCIEEGPFKAVGQ' A
#
# COMPACT_ATOMS: atom_id res chain seq x y z
N MET A 1 0.63 -18.83 3.46
CA MET A 1 0.66 -17.92 2.29
C MET A 1 0.43 -16.50 2.80
N PRO A 2 1.43 -15.61 2.82
CA PRO A 2 1.19 -14.26 3.33
C PRO A 2 0.24 -13.53 2.39
N LYS A 3 -0.91 -13.12 2.94
CA LYS A 3 -1.98 -12.40 2.26
C LYS A 3 -1.41 -11.08 1.71
N THR A 4 -1.22 -11.00 0.40
CA THR A 4 -0.79 -9.76 -0.27
C THR A 4 -1.92 -8.73 -0.14
N ILE A 5 -1.72 -7.72 0.71
CA ILE A 5 -2.69 -6.63 0.94
C ILE A 5 -2.47 -5.58 -0.15
N ARG A 6 -2.98 -5.86 -1.35
CA ARG A 6 -3.09 -4.89 -2.45
C ARG A 6 -4.54 -4.79 -2.90
N THR A 7 -5.41 -4.65 -1.90
CA THR A 7 -6.82 -4.32 -2.11
C THR A 7 -6.92 -2.91 -2.68
N VAL A 8 -8.05 -2.61 -3.32
CA VAL A 8 -8.33 -1.28 -3.90
C VAL A 8 -8.19 -0.19 -2.84
N ASP A 9 -8.82 -0.36 -1.68
CA ASP A 9 -8.71 0.57 -0.53
C ASP A 9 -7.26 0.82 -0.11
N PHE A 10 -6.43 -0.23 -0.01
CA PHE A 10 -5.03 -0.07 0.37
C PHE A 10 -4.26 0.78 -0.64
N VAL A 11 -4.44 0.51 -1.94
CA VAL A 11 -3.73 1.25 -3.00
C VAL A 11 -4.22 2.69 -3.11
N GLU A 12 -5.52 2.94 -2.93
CA GLU A 12 -6.06 4.29 -2.90
C GLU A 12 -5.47 5.10 -1.75
N ARG A 13 -5.37 4.52 -0.55
CA ARG A 13 -4.72 5.17 0.60
C ARG A 13 -3.24 5.46 0.34
N VAL A 14 -2.50 4.51 -0.25
CA VAL A 14 -1.11 4.74 -0.67
C VAL A 14 -1.04 5.95 -1.61
N LYS A 15 -1.87 5.97 -2.66
CA LYS A 15 -1.85 7.05 -3.66
C LYS A 15 -2.28 8.40 -3.08
N ASP A 16 -3.26 8.42 -2.18
CA ASP A 16 -3.70 9.63 -1.47
C ASP A 16 -2.57 10.24 -0.64
N LEU A 17 -1.88 9.41 0.16
CA LEU A 17 -0.77 9.89 0.98
C LEU A 17 0.40 10.39 0.12
N ILE A 18 0.74 9.70 -0.96
CA ILE A 18 1.77 10.17 -1.90
C ILE A 18 1.35 11.50 -2.55
N ARG A 19 0.09 11.65 -2.94
CA ARG A 19 -0.45 12.92 -3.49
C ARG A 19 -0.41 14.07 -2.48
N LYS A 20 -0.56 13.76 -1.19
CA LYS A 20 -0.41 14.73 -0.09
C LYS A 20 1.04 15.12 0.19
N GLY A 21 2.01 14.53 -0.51
CA GLY A 21 3.43 14.83 -0.39
C GLY A 21 4.17 14.01 0.67
N TYR A 22 3.58 12.94 1.19
CA TYR A 22 4.26 12.05 2.13
C TYR A 22 5.30 11.16 1.42
N ASP A 23 6.43 10.93 2.07
CA ASP A 23 7.46 10.01 1.57
C ASP A 23 6.98 8.55 1.64
N LYS A 24 7.44 7.71 0.69
CA LYS A 24 7.09 6.28 0.63
C LYS A 24 7.37 5.53 1.94
N SER A 25 8.43 5.91 2.65
CA SER A 25 8.81 5.32 3.94
C SER A 25 7.82 5.68 5.05
N GLU A 26 7.34 6.92 5.02
CA GLU A 26 6.32 7.41 5.95
C GLU A 26 4.97 6.79 5.66
N VAL A 27 4.59 6.68 4.38
CA VAL A 27 3.39 5.96 3.94
C VAL A 27 3.40 4.51 4.42
N ALA A 28 4.52 3.80 4.24
CA ALA A 28 4.67 2.42 4.70
C ALA A 28 4.47 2.24 6.21
N ARG A 29 5.00 3.18 7.00
CA ARG A 29 4.89 3.17 8.46
C ARG A 29 3.48 3.53 8.93
N ARG A 30 2.88 4.53 8.30
CA ARG A 30 1.53 5.02 8.63
C ARG A 30 0.47 3.96 8.36
N LEU A 31 0.50 3.37 7.16
CA LEU A 31 -0.42 2.30 6.80
C LEU A 31 -0.25 1.09 7.72
N ALA A 32 0.99 0.72 8.07
CA ALA A 32 1.21 -0.41 8.98
C ALA A 32 0.61 -0.14 10.37
N LYS A 33 0.74 1.10 10.87
CA LYS A 33 0.14 1.51 12.13
C LYS A 33 -1.39 1.49 12.09
N GLU A 34 -2.00 1.93 10.99
CA GLU A 34 -3.46 1.90 10.80
C GLU A 34 -4.00 0.47 10.68
N ASP A 35 -3.24 -0.43 10.04
CA ASP A 35 -3.56 -1.87 9.92
C ASP A 35 -3.26 -2.66 11.21
N GLY A 36 -2.76 -2.00 12.25
CA GLY A 36 -2.38 -2.64 13.53
C GLY A 36 -1.15 -3.55 13.41
N LYS A 37 -0.32 -3.38 12.38
CA LYS A 37 0.91 -4.16 12.18
C LYS A 37 2.08 -3.59 12.97
N GLU A 38 2.81 -4.48 13.62
CA GLU A 38 4.10 -4.15 14.28
C GLU A 38 5.21 -3.81 13.28
N LYS A 39 5.11 -4.30 12.04
CA LYS A 39 6.12 -4.10 10.99
C LYS A 39 5.59 -3.24 9.85
N SER A 40 6.39 -2.23 9.48
CA SER A 40 6.15 -1.40 8.30
C SER A 40 6.03 -2.25 7.03
N TYR A 41 5.21 -1.78 6.09
CA TYR A 41 5.15 -2.40 4.77
C TYR A 41 6.48 -2.26 4.04
N SER A 42 6.82 -3.27 3.22
CA SER A 42 8.03 -3.19 2.41
C SER A 42 7.90 -2.09 1.35
N TYR A 43 9.00 -1.39 1.10
CA TYR A 43 9.08 -0.38 0.05
C TYR A 43 8.63 -0.93 -1.32
N LYS A 44 8.98 -2.18 -1.65
CA LYS A 44 8.53 -2.86 -2.88
C LYS A 44 7.00 -2.94 -2.99
N LEU A 45 6.30 -3.13 -1.87
CA LEU A 45 4.83 -3.16 -1.86
C LEU A 45 4.28 -1.78 -2.22
N ILE A 46 4.78 -0.73 -1.56
CA ILE A 46 4.36 0.65 -1.79
C ILE A 46 4.65 1.08 -3.23
N ASN A 47 5.86 0.79 -3.74
CA ASN A 47 6.24 1.13 -5.10
C ASN A 47 5.30 0.50 -6.12
N SER A 48 5.02 -0.79 -5.94
CA SER A 48 4.14 -1.51 -6.84
C SER A 48 2.65 -1.10 -6.69
N CYS A 49 2.21 -0.61 -5.53
CA CYS A 49 0.89 0.05 -5.41
C CYS A 49 0.82 1.36 -6.23
N ILE A 50 1.92 2.10 -6.29
CA ILE A 50 2.02 3.34 -7.07
C ILE A 50 2.06 3.03 -8.57
N GLU A 51 2.94 2.11 -8.98
CA GLU A 51 3.22 1.76 -10.38
C GLU A 51 2.12 0.89 -11.01
N GLU A 52 1.77 -0.24 -10.37
CA GLU A 52 0.86 -1.24 -10.95
C GLU A 52 -0.61 -0.98 -10.53
N GLY A 53 -0.83 -0.30 -9.40
CA GLY A 53 -2.16 -0.10 -8.86
C GLY A 53 -2.66 -1.30 -8.02
N PRO A 54 -3.96 -1.37 -7.68
CA PRO A 54 -4.51 -2.53 -7.00
C PRO A 54 -4.40 -3.76 -7.88
N PHE A 55 -4.40 -4.96 -7.30
CA PHE A 55 -4.55 -6.17 -8.12
C PHE A 55 -5.83 -6.00 -8.92
N LYS A 56 -5.70 -5.80 -10.23
CA LYS A 56 -6.79 -6.08 -11.15
C LYS A 56 -7.09 -7.55 -10.93
N ALA A 57 -8.22 -7.84 -10.29
CA ALA A 57 -8.82 -9.14 -10.43
C ALA A 57 -9.01 -9.32 -11.94
N VAL A 58 -8.08 -10.01 -12.58
CA VAL A 58 -8.33 -10.61 -13.89
C VAL A 58 -9.56 -11.49 -13.66
N GLY A 59 -10.54 -11.32 -14.55
CA GLY A 59 -11.94 -11.70 -14.35
C GLY A 59 -12.19 -13.07 -13.73
N GLN A 60 -13.33 -13.11 -13.03
CA GLN A 60 -14.31 -14.20 -12.95
C GLN A 60 -14.03 -15.42 -13.84
#